data_AF-A0A528C7C7-F1
#
_entry.id   AF-A0A528C7C7-F1
#
_cell.length_a   1.000
_cell.length_b   1.000
_cell.length_c   1.000
_cell.angle_alpha   90.00
_cell.angle_beta   90.00
_cell.angle_gamma   90.00
#
_symmetry.space_group_name_H-M   'P 1'
#
loop_
_entity.id
_entity.type
_entity.pdbx_description
1 polymer ?
#
loop_
_entity_poly.entity_id
_entity_poly.type
_entity_poly.pdbx_seq_one_letter_code
_entity_poly.pdbx_strand_id
1 'polypeptide(L)'
;RPTVFIDRAGGYSDDCCMSFGNDNFGKFVEMAGGRNIAADLIPGTFGALNPEQIIASDPDQVIVTGGNWEAYVPGGKWVGVGPGADEAAALKKLEGLTERPALTGIKAVENGQVHAIWHQFYNSPYQFVAIQQMAKWLHPDLFADLDAEATFKELHE
;
A
#
# COMPACT_ATOMS: atom_id res chain seq x y z
N ARG A 1 5.80 10.68 -12.94
CA ARG A 1 5.77 9.96 -11.64
C ARG A 1 4.32 9.58 -11.38
N PRO A 2 3.99 8.28 -11.31
CA PRO A 2 2.64 7.84 -11.00
C PRO A 2 2.21 8.40 -9.64
N THR A 3 0.95 8.81 -9.54
CA THR A 3 0.34 9.25 -8.28
C THR A 3 -0.06 8.03 -7.45
N VAL A 4 0.21 8.07 -6.15
CA VAL A 4 0.01 6.93 -5.26
C VAL A 4 -0.83 7.33 -4.08
N PHE A 5 -1.89 6.57 -3.84
CA PHE A 5 -2.61 6.57 -2.57
C PHE A 5 -2.14 5.39 -1.71
N ILE A 6 -1.71 5.68 -0.48
CA ILE A 6 -1.32 4.64 0.48
C ILE A 6 -2.45 4.48 1.49
N ASP A 7 -3.13 3.34 1.48
CA ASP A 7 -4.14 3.00 2.47
C ASP A 7 -3.52 2.27 3.65
N ARG A 8 -3.36 2.99 4.76
CA ARG A 8 -2.74 2.46 5.96
C ARG A 8 -3.70 1.52 6.68
N ALA A 9 -3.33 0.25 6.83
CA ALA A 9 -4.12 -0.77 7.50
C ALA A 9 -5.54 -0.90 6.91
N GLY A 10 -5.65 -0.90 5.58
CA GLY A 10 -6.93 -1.03 4.89
C GLY A 10 -7.69 -2.27 5.34
N GLY A 11 -8.95 -2.08 5.75
CA GLY A 11 -9.82 -3.15 6.26
C GLY A 11 -9.59 -3.56 7.72
N TYR A 12 -8.70 -2.87 8.46
CA TYR A 12 -8.55 -3.05 9.90
C TYR A 12 -9.76 -2.50 10.68
N SER A 13 -10.32 -1.38 10.23
CA SER A 13 -11.60 -0.82 10.67
C SER A 13 -12.54 -0.65 9.46
N ASP A 14 -13.83 -0.46 9.72
CA ASP A 14 -14.76 -0.03 8.68
C ASP A 14 -14.52 1.43 8.25
N ASP A 15 -13.86 2.22 9.11
CA ASP A 15 -13.44 3.58 8.78
C ASP A 15 -12.32 3.58 7.73
N CYS A 16 -12.55 4.34 6.67
CA CYS A 16 -11.54 4.77 5.70
C CYS A 16 -11.21 6.26 5.99
N CYS A 17 -10.05 6.81 5.64
CA CYS A 17 -8.93 6.24 4.90
C CYS A 17 -7.63 6.70 5.57
N MET A 18 -7.17 5.93 6.56
CA MET A 18 -5.90 6.22 7.22
C MET A 18 -4.78 6.20 6.17
N SER A 19 -3.86 7.14 6.24
CA SER A 19 -2.78 7.26 5.26
C SER A 19 -1.50 7.80 5.89
N PHE A 20 -0.46 7.90 5.08
CA PHE A 20 0.84 8.44 5.45
C PHE A 20 1.05 9.78 4.77
N GLY A 21 1.52 10.79 5.52
CA GLY A 21 1.93 12.08 4.97
C GLY A 21 3.28 12.00 4.26
N ASN A 22 4.11 13.04 4.32
CA ASN A 22 5.38 13.07 3.56
C ASN A 22 6.56 12.30 4.21
N ASP A 23 6.27 11.48 5.22
CA ASP A 23 7.23 10.62 5.91
C ASP A 23 6.86 9.14 5.74
N ASN A 24 7.72 8.25 6.23
CA ASN A 24 7.44 6.81 6.30
C ASN A 24 7.08 6.22 4.92
N PHE A 25 6.01 5.43 4.79
CA PHE A 25 5.53 4.92 3.50
C PHE A 25 5.30 6.01 2.44
N GLY A 26 4.92 7.24 2.84
CA GLY A 26 4.85 8.36 1.91
C GLY A 26 6.22 8.75 1.36
N LYS A 27 7.25 8.71 2.21
CA LYS A 27 8.64 8.91 1.78
C LYS A 27 9.14 7.75 0.91
N PHE A 28 8.70 6.52 1.17
CA PHE A 28 9.05 5.35 0.35
C PHE A 28 8.53 5.50 -1.08
N VAL A 29 7.30 6.00 -1.23
CA VAL A 29 6.73 6.34 -2.54
C VAL A 29 7.59 7.37 -3.28
N GLU A 30 8.01 8.44 -2.62
CA GLU A 30 8.88 9.46 -3.24
C GLU A 30 10.25 8.88 -3.65
N MET A 31 10.85 8.04 -2.80
CA MET A 31 12.11 7.35 -3.11
C MET A 31 11.97 6.38 -4.28
N ALA A 32 10.83 5.71 -4.40
CA ALA A 32 10.47 4.83 -5.52
C ALA A 32 10.07 5.60 -6.79
N GLY A 33 10.14 6.94 -6.81
CA GLY A 33 9.82 7.76 -7.97
C GLY A 33 8.32 7.93 -8.24
N GLY A 34 7.47 7.68 -7.25
CA GLY A 34 6.05 8.03 -7.26
C GLY A 34 5.80 9.44 -6.75
N ARG A 35 4.51 9.81 -6.64
CA ARG A 35 4.04 11.01 -5.97
C ARG A 35 2.95 10.65 -4.96
N ASN A 36 3.20 10.82 -3.66
CA ASN A 36 2.18 10.56 -2.63
C ASN A 36 1.08 11.63 -2.68
N ILE A 37 -0.18 11.25 -2.90
CA ILE A 37 -1.30 12.22 -2.96
C ILE A 37 -1.59 12.88 -1.60
N ALA A 38 -1.16 12.26 -0.50
CA ALA A 38 -1.37 12.77 0.85
C ALA A 38 -0.24 13.71 1.34
N ALA A 39 0.84 13.89 0.57
CA ALA A 39 2.07 14.55 1.01
C ALA A 39 1.84 15.97 1.55
N ASP A 40 0.98 16.75 0.88
CA ASP A 40 0.66 18.13 1.27
C ASP A 40 -0.64 18.26 2.08
N LEU A 41 -1.34 17.14 2.29
CA LEU A 41 -2.66 17.11 2.94
C LEU A 41 -2.59 16.66 4.40
N ILE A 42 -1.67 15.76 4.72
CA ILE A 42 -1.45 15.24 6.07
C ILE A 42 -0.22 15.93 6.66
N PRO A 43 -0.38 16.80 7.68
CA PRO A 43 0.75 17.32 8.43
C PRO A 43 1.44 16.18 9.20
N GLY A 44 2.73 15.98 8.94
CA GLY A 44 3.54 14.94 9.61
C GLY A 44 3.34 13.54 9.01
N THR A 45 3.50 12.51 9.85
CA THR A 45 3.63 11.13 9.37
C THR A 45 2.30 10.42 9.12
N PHE A 46 1.30 10.63 9.99
CA PHE A 46 0.04 9.87 9.97
C PHE A 46 -1.16 10.79 9.97
N GLY A 47 -2.18 10.41 9.21
CA GLY A 47 -3.46 11.11 9.17
C GLY A 47 -4.49 10.27 8.43
N ALA A 48 -5.54 10.92 7.94
CA ALA A 48 -6.53 10.31 7.08
C ALA A 48 -6.89 11.27 5.94
N LEU A 49 -7.29 10.70 4.80
CA LEU A 49 -7.89 11.45 3.71
C LEU A 49 -9.40 11.20 3.69
N ASN A 50 -10.16 12.23 3.29
CA ASN A 50 -11.57 12.06 2.98
C ASN A 50 -11.71 11.18 1.72
N PRO A 51 -12.70 10.27 1.66
CA PRO A 51 -12.96 9.45 0.48
C PRO A 51 -13.08 10.26 -0.83
N GLU A 52 -13.77 11.40 -0.79
CA GLU A 52 -13.98 12.27 -1.95
C GLU A 52 -12.66 12.88 -2.44
N GLN A 53 -11.72 13.15 -1.52
CA GLN A 53 -10.40 13.65 -1.89
C GLN A 53 -9.59 12.59 -2.64
N ILE A 54 -9.73 11.31 -2.27
CA ILE A 54 -9.06 10.20 -2.96
C ILE A 54 -9.63 10.05 -4.37
N ILE A 55 -10.95 10.03 -4.50
CA ILE A 55 -11.64 9.95 -5.80
C ILE A 55 -11.25 11.14 -6.68
N ALA A 56 -11.29 12.36 -6.15
CA ALA A 56 -10.92 13.57 -6.90
C ALA A 56 -9.43 13.62 -7.29
N SER A 57 -8.56 12.99 -6.50
CA SER A 57 -7.14 12.88 -6.82
C SER A 57 -6.86 11.82 -7.90
N ASP A 58 -7.79 10.88 -8.09
CA ASP A 58 -7.79 9.83 -9.11
C ASP A 58 -6.41 9.16 -9.29
N PRO A 59 -5.91 8.48 -8.24
CA PRO A 59 -4.53 8.02 -8.20
C PRO A 59 -4.27 6.93 -9.25
N ASP A 60 -3.06 6.93 -9.81
CA ASP A 60 -2.61 5.91 -10.77
C ASP A 60 -2.40 4.55 -10.08
N GLN A 61 -2.10 4.57 -8.78
CA GLN A 61 -1.70 3.39 -7.99
C GLN A 61 -2.29 3.46 -6.57
N VAL A 62 -2.72 2.32 -6.05
CA VAL A 62 -3.14 2.17 -4.64
C VAL A 62 -2.24 1.13 -3.98
N ILE A 63 -1.68 1.47 -2.82
CA ILE A 63 -0.89 0.54 -2.01
C ILE A 63 -1.54 0.43 -0.64
N VAL A 64 -2.08 -0.74 -0.34
CA VAL A 64 -2.67 -1.05 0.97
C VAL A 64 -1.60 -1.70 1.85
N THR A 65 -1.40 -1.17 3.05
CA THR A 65 -0.57 -1.87 4.04
C THR A 65 -1.42 -2.88 4.82
N GLY A 66 -0.93 -4.10 4.97
CA GLY A 66 -1.63 -5.20 5.63
C GLY A 66 -0.76 -5.99 6.59
N GLY A 67 -1.33 -7.00 7.24
CA GLY A 67 -0.61 -7.82 8.22
C GLY A 67 -1.52 -8.89 8.80
N ASN A 68 -1.03 -9.69 9.74
CA ASN A 68 -1.88 -10.58 10.51
C ASN A 68 -2.41 -9.84 11.74
N TRP A 69 -3.70 -9.49 11.70
CA TRP A 69 -4.40 -8.84 12.81
C TRP A 69 -5.53 -9.68 13.40
N GLU A 70 -5.53 -11.01 13.18
CA GLU A 70 -6.61 -11.90 13.62
C GLU A 70 -6.83 -11.84 15.15
N ALA A 71 -5.76 -11.63 15.93
CA ALA A 71 -5.87 -11.49 17.38
C ALA A 71 -6.57 -10.19 17.85
N TYR A 72 -6.59 -9.15 17.00
CA TYR A 72 -7.15 -7.84 17.32
C TYR A 72 -8.48 -7.56 16.61
N VAL A 73 -8.60 -8.00 15.36
CA VAL A 73 -9.79 -7.87 14.52
C VAL A 73 -10.08 -9.24 13.88
N PRO A 74 -10.65 -10.19 14.65
CA PRO A 74 -10.93 -11.53 14.16
C PRO A 74 -11.88 -11.51 12.97
N GLY A 75 -11.55 -12.22 11.88
CA GLY A 75 -12.36 -12.22 10.67
C GLY A 75 -12.45 -10.86 9.95
N GLY A 76 -11.57 -9.91 10.28
CA GLY A 76 -11.55 -8.57 9.68
C GLY A 76 -11.26 -8.57 8.18
N LYS A 77 -11.59 -7.44 7.54
CA LYS A 77 -11.42 -7.22 6.08
C LYS A 77 -9.97 -6.89 5.68
N TRP A 78 -9.06 -6.83 6.64
CA TRP A 78 -7.65 -6.50 6.42
C TRP A 78 -6.93 -7.55 5.57
N VAL A 79 -6.03 -7.10 4.70
CA VAL A 79 -5.24 -7.97 3.81
C VAL A 79 -4.14 -8.65 4.59
N GLY A 80 -4.12 -9.98 4.58
CA GLY A 80 -3.06 -10.77 5.21
C GLY A 80 -1.80 -10.78 4.35
N VAL A 81 -0.74 -10.12 4.81
CA VAL A 81 0.58 -10.12 4.17
C VAL A 81 1.65 -10.30 5.23
N GLY A 82 2.81 -10.83 4.83
CA GLY A 82 3.92 -11.16 5.72
C GLY A 82 4.09 -12.67 5.93
N PRO A 83 4.94 -13.08 6.89
CA PRO A 83 5.32 -14.48 7.08
C PRO A 83 4.10 -15.39 7.33
N GLY A 84 4.00 -16.47 6.55
CA GLY A 84 2.92 -17.46 6.68
C GLY A 84 1.54 -16.97 6.21
N ALA A 85 1.46 -15.85 5.49
CA ALA A 85 0.22 -15.40 4.87
C ALA A 85 -0.25 -16.36 3.76
N ASP A 86 -1.56 -16.56 3.66
CA ASP A 86 -2.20 -17.26 2.55
C ASP A 86 -2.46 -16.25 1.42
N GLU A 87 -1.74 -16.39 0.31
CA GLU A 87 -1.83 -15.50 -0.84
C GLU A 87 -3.23 -15.46 -1.46
N ALA A 88 -3.92 -16.60 -1.56
CA ALA A 88 -5.26 -16.64 -2.15
C ALA A 88 -6.27 -15.91 -1.26
N ALA A 89 -6.16 -16.08 0.06
CA ALA A 89 -6.97 -15.33 1.02
C ALA A 89 -6.64 -13.83 0.99
N ALA A 90 -5.37 -13.47 0.85
CA ALA A 90 -4.91 -12.09 0.76
C ALA A 90 -5.49 -11.39 -0.48
N LEU A 91 -5.37 -12.00 -1.66
CA LEU A 91 -5.88 -11.47 -2.92
C LEU A 91 -7.40 -11.25 -2.85
N LYS A 92 -8.15 -12.20 -2.30
CA LYS A 92 -9.60 -12.06 -2.12
C LYS A 92 -9.96 -10.86 -1.24
N LYS A 93 -9.22 -10.63 -0.16
CA LYS A 93 -9.45 -9.48 0.72
C LYS A 93 -9.03 -8.17 0.06
N LEU A 94 -7.94 -8.16 -0.71
CA LEU A 94 -7.49 -6.99 -1.47
C LEU A 94 -8.53 -6.57 -2.50
N GLU A 95 -9.10 -7.53 -3.24
CA GLU A 95 -10.21 -7.30 -4.17
C GLU A 95 -11.40 -6.66 -3.45
N GLY A 96 -11.82 -7.22 -2.31
CA GLY A 96 -12.91 -6.65 -1.50
C GLY A 96 -12.65 -5.21 -1.02
N LEU A 97 -11.39 -4.80 -0.84
CA LEU A 97 -11.08 -3.40 -0.49
C LEU A 97 -11.31 -2.43 -1.65
N THR A 98 -11.23 -2.90 -2.90
CA THR A 98 -11.47 -2.07 -4.10
C THR A 98 -12.94 -1.66 -4.25
N GLU A 99 -13.85 -2.41 -3.63
CA GLU A 99 -15.29 -2.13 -3.62
C GLU A 99 -15.68 -1.01 -2.64
N ARG A 100 -14.74 -0.51 -1.82
CA ARG A 100 -15.04 0.59 -0.89
C ARG A 100 -15.34 1.88 -1.66
N PRO A 101 -16.25 2.74 -1.13
CA PRO A 101 -16.59 4.00 -1.79
C PRO A 101 -15.39 4.86 -2.17
N ALA A 102 -14.38 4.93 -1.30
CA ALA A 102 -13.16 5.73 -1.53
C ALA A 102 -12.31 5.26 -2.74
N LEU A 103 -12.46 4.01 -3.17
CA LEU A 103 -11.72 3.43 -4.30
C LEU A 103 -12.59 3.15 -5.53
N THR A 104 -13.89 3.48 -5.47
CA THR A 104 -14.80 3.23 -6.58
C THR A 104 -14.52 4.19 -7.73
N GLY A 105 -14.30 3.66 -8.94
CA GLY A 105 -14.19 4.45 -10.18
C GLY A 105 -12.89 5.25 -10.34
N ILE A 106 -11.84 4.92 -9.57
CA ILE A 106 -10.51 5.50 -9.76
C ILE A 106 -9.68 4.67 -10.73
N LYS A 107 -8.75 5.33 -11.45
CA LYS A 107 -7.84 4.69 -12.41
C LYS A 107 -7.11 3.48 -11.86
N ALA A 108 -6.63 3.55 -10.62
CA ALA A 108 -5.88 2.44 -10.02
C ALA A 108 -6.69 1.13 -10.01
N VAL A 109 -7.99 1.19 -9.71
CA VAL A 109 -8.84 -0.01 -9.70
C VAL A 109 -9.13 -0.47 -11.12
N GLU A 110 -9.49 0.45 -12.02
CA GLU A 110 -9.79 0.14 -13.42
C GLU A 110 -8.62 -0.52 -14.16
N ASN A 111 -7.38 -0.12 -13.82
CA ASN A 111 -6.16 -0.61 -14.46
C ASN A 111 -5.50 -1.77 -13.69
N GLY A 112 -6.13 -2.29 -12.64
CA GLY A 112 -5.56 -3.38 -11.82
C GLY A 112 -4.28 -3.00 -11.08
N GLN A 113 -4.11 -1.73 -10.73
CA GLN A 113 -2.95 -1.15 -10.07
C GLN A 113 -3.19 -0.98 -8.55
N VAL A 114 -3.67 -2.05 -7.92
CA VAL A 114 -3.94 -2.11 -6.47
C VAL A 114 -3.06 -3.19 -5.86
N HIS A 115 -2.21 -2.80 -4.92
CA HIS A 115 -1.19 -3.65 -4.34
C HIS A 115 -1.35 -3.78 -2.84
N ALA A 116 -0.87 -4.87 -2.27
CA ALA A 116 -0.76 -5.05 -0.82
C ALA A 116 0.71 -5.17 -0.40
N ILE A 117 1.07 -4.55 0.72
CA ILE A 117 2.43 -4.60 1.25
C ILE A 117 2.44 -4.77 2.76
N TRP A 118 3.45 -5.47 3.29
CA TRP A 118 3.51 -5.78 4.71
C TRP A 118 3.69 -4.52 5.56
N HIS A 119 2.77 -4.30 6.49
CA HIS A 119 2.68 -3.08 7.29
C HIS A 119 3.92 -2.88 8.16
N GLN A 120 4.57 -3.95 8.63
CA GLN A 120 5.72 -3.84 9.54
C GLN A 120 6.95 -3.16 8.90
N PHE A 121 7.00 -3.04 7.56
CA PHE A 121 8.02 -2.22 6.90
C PHE A 121 7.97 -0.74 7.30
N TYR A 122 6.87 -0.25 7.88
CA TYR A 122 6.75 1.13 8.36
C TYR A 122 7.78 1.46 9.46
N ASN A 123 8.26 0.47 10.20
CA ASN A 123 9.16 0.66 11.33
C ASN A 123 10.23 -0.45 11.40
N SER A 124 10.64 -0.94 10.24
CA SER A 124 11.66 -1.98 10.12
C SER A 124 12.88 -1.46 9.36
N PRO A 125 14.11 -1.87 9.73
CA PRO A 125 15.29 -1.58 8.92
C PRO A 125 15.22 -2.21 7.51
N TYR A 126 14.28 -3.14 7.28
CA TYR A 126 14.08 -3.83 6.00
C TYR A 126 13.22 -3.04 5.01
N GLN A 127 12.93 -1.77 5.30
CA GLN A 127 12.13 -0.87 4.45
C GLN A 127 12.64 -0.75 3.01
N PHE A 128 13.92 -1.01 2.75
CA PHE A 128 14.48 -0.97 1.40
C PHE A 128 13.84 -2.01 0.46
N VAL A 129 13.39 -3.15 0.98
CA VAL A 129 12.63 -4.16 0.22
C VAL A 129 11.29 -3.58 -0.24
N ALA A 130 10.60 -2.87 0.64
CA ALA A 130 9.35 -2.19 0.28
C ALA A 130 9.58 -1.12 -0.78
N ILE A 131 10.65 -0.34 -0.67
CA ILE A 131 11.02 0.69 -1.66
C ILE A 131 11.32 0.06 -3.03
N GLN A 132 12.06 -1.05 -3.06
CA GLN A 132 12.33 -1.78 -4.31
C GLN A 132 11.05 -2.31 -4.96
N GLN A 133 10.18 -2.94 -4.17
CA GLN A 133 8.91 -3.46 -4.67
C GLN A 133 8.01 -2.34 -5.21
N MET A 134 7.95 -1.20 -4.51
CA MET A 134 7.26 -0.01 -5.01
C MET A 134 7.87 0.50 -6.31
N ALA A 135 9.20 0.61 -6.40
CA ALA A 135 9.86 1.08 -7.62
C ALA A 135 9.47 0.21 -8.83
N LYS A 136 9.40 -1.12 -8.63
CA LYS A 136 8.95 -2.06 -9.66
C LYS A 136 7.48 -1.89 -10.05
N TRP A 137 6.57 -1.71 -9.08
CA TRP A 137 5.16 -1.44 -9.39
C TRP A 137 4.96 -0.12 -10.13
N LEU A 138 5.69 0.92 -9.72
CA LEU A 138 5.53 2.26 -10.26
C LEU A 138 6.20 2.43 -11.64
N HIS A 139 7.28 1.69 -11.92
CA HIS A 139 8.05 1.77 -13.17
C HIS A 139 8.48 0.38 -13.66
N PRO A 140 7.53 -0.49 -14.06
CA PRO A 140 7.82 -1.87 -14.41
C PRO A 140 8.81 -2.01 -15.58
N ASP A 141 8.78 -1.08 -16.55
CA ASP A 141 9.70 -1.07 -17.69
C ASP A 141 11.15 -0.73 -17.30
N LEU A 142 11.33 0.09 -16.26
CA LEU A 142 12.65 0.51 -15.78
C LEU A 142 13.28 -0.50 -14.81
N PHE A 143 12.45 -1.28 -14.11
CA PHE A 143 12.87 -2.21 -13.06
C PHE A 143 12.35 -3.63 -13.31
N ALA A 144 12.31 -4.05 -14.58
CA ALA A 144 11.84 -5.38 -14.96
C ALA A 144 12.68 -6.50 -14.33
N ASP A 145 13.99 -6.25 -14.19
CA ASP A 145 15.02 -7.15 -13.64
C ASP A 145 15.15 -7.07 -12.11
N LEU A 146 14.57 -6.06 -11.45
CA LEU A 146 14.59 -5.94 -10.00
C LEU A 146 13.72 -7.01 -9.34
N ASP A 147 14.27 -7.77 -8.39
CA ASP A 147 13.52 -8.75 -7.60
C ASP A 147 13.64 -8.43 -6.10
N ALA A 148 12.60 -7.81 -5.56
CA ALA A 148 12.54 -7.42 -4.16
C ALA A 148 12.40 -8.64 -3.23
N GLU A 149 11.76 -9.72 -3.69
CA GLU A 149 11.60 -10.96 -2.92
C GLU A 149 12.94 -11.70 -2.84
N ALA A 150 13.69 -11.77 -3.95
CA ALA A 150 15.04 -12.33 -3.94
C ALA A 150 15.96 -11.55 -3.00
N THR A 151 15.90 -10.21 -3.03
CA THR A 151 16.64 -9.35 -2.09
C THR A 151 16.25 -9.63 -0.63
N PHE A 152 14.96 -9.80 -0.36
CA PHE A 152 14.48 -10.08 1.00
C PHE A 152 14.90 -11.47 1.48
N LYS A 153 14.95 -12.45 0.58
CA LYS A 153 15.46 -13.78 0.87
C LYS A 153 16.96 -13.76 1.18
N GLU A 154 17.77 -13.10 0.34
CA GLU A 154 19.22 -12.96 0.54
C GLU A 154 19.56 -12.36 1.90
N LEU A 155 18.77 -11.37 2.37
CA LEU A 155 18.94 -10.77 3.69
C LEU A 155 18.83 -11.79 4.86
N HIS A 156 18.10 -12.89 4.67
CA HIS A 156 17.87 -13.92 5.69
C HIS A 156 18.79 -15.14 5.57
N GLU A 157 19.66 -15.15 4.55
CA GLU A 157 20.72 -16.15 4.38
C GLU A 157 22.00 -15.74 5.12
#